data_AF-A0A6V8L194-F1
#
_entry.id   AF-A0A6V8L194-F1
#
_cell.length_a   1.000
_cell.length_b   1.000
_cell.length_c   1.000
_cell.angle_alpha   90.00
_cell.angle_beta   90.00
_cell.angle_gamma   90.00
#
_symmetry.space_group_name_H-M   'P 1'
#
loop_
_entity.id
_entity.type
_entity.pdbx_description
1 polymer ?
#
loop_
_entity_poly.entity_id
_entity_poly.type
_entity_poly.pdbx_seq_one_letter_code
_entity_poly.pdbx_strand_id
1 'polypeptide(L)'
;MNTFETLPLFGEPDRPAVPSPPVVKVQWYSYRSVGRVQCMHCVAVVHARRGGGPIDIRTARRRRIGPDGELLLCTDHGEDKYAADVAAGLVPPPKGQHSRPRRAA
;
A
#
# COMPACT_ATOMS: atom_id res chain seq x y z
N MET A 1 -31.10 -30.09 -52.35
CA MET A 1 -30.01 -30.30 -51.37
C MET A 1 -29.09 -29.10 -51.49
N ASN A 2 -29.25 -28.07 -50.64
CA ASN A 2 -28.37 -26.90 -50.62
C ASN A 2 -27.76 -26.78 -49.22
N THR A 3 -26.49 -27.11 -49.11
CA THR A 3 -25.69 -27.02 -47.90
C THR A 3 -25.09 -25.61 -47.86
N PHE A 4 -25.62 -24.73 -47.01
CA PHE A 4 -25.05 -23.41 -46.76
C PHE A 4 -23.81 -23.58 -45.86
N GLU A 5 -22.62 -23.56 -46.45
CA GLU A 5 -21.36 -23.44 -45.72
C GLU A 5 -21.30 -22.08 -45.03
N THR A 6 -21.39 -22.09 -43.70
CA THR A 6 -21.26 -20.89 -42.88
C THR A 6 -19.78 -20.60 -42.69
N LEU A 7 -19.24 -19.70 -43.50
CA LEU A 7 -17.88 -19.16 -43.30
C LEU A 7 -17.88 -18.30 -42.03
N PRO A 8 -17.04 -18.60 -41.01
CA PRO A 8 -16.92 -17.75 -39.82
C PRO A 8 -16.27 -16.43 -40.23
N LEU A 9 -17.07 -15.36 -40.24
CA LEU A 9 -16.72 -14.08 -40.87
C LEU A 9 -15.61 -13.30 -40.13
N PHE A 10 -15.31 -13.64 -38.87
CA PHE A 10 -14.23 -13.03 -38.09
C PHE A 10 -13.67 -14.03 -37.08
N GLY A 11 -12.35 -14.24 -37.11
CA GLY A 11 -11.65 -14.93 -36.03
C GLY A 11 -11.77 -14.12 -34.74
N GLU A 12 -11.92 -14.80 -33.60
CA GLU A 12 -12.04 -14.17 -32.30
C GLU A 12 -10.87 -13.21 -32.09
N PRO A 13 -11.12 -11.91 -31.79
CA PRO A 13 -10.06 -10.92 -31.70
C PRO A 13 -9.08 -11.34 -30.60
N ASP A 14 -7.82 -11.51 -31.00
CA ASP A 14 -6.70 -11.85 -30.12
C ASP A 14 -6.70 -10.87 -28.95
N ARG A 15 -7.03 -11.36 -27.74
CA ARG A 15 -7.10 -10.49 -26.56
C ARG A 15 -5.66 -10.08 -26.26
N PRO A 16 -5.30 -8.78 -26.38
CA PRO A 16 -3.95 -8.36 -26.07
C PRO A 16 -3.65 -8.74 -24.61
N ALA A 17 -2.50 -9.40 -24.40
CA ALA A 17 -2.05 -9.77 -23.07
C ALA A 17 -2.00 -8.50 -22.19
N VAL A 18 -2.86 -8.45 -21.16
CA VAL A 18 -2.85 -7.35 -20.21
C VAL A 18 -1.52 -7.43 -19.45
N PRO A 19 -0.64 -6.42 -19.52
CA PRO A 19 0.59 -6.44 -18.75
C PRO A 19 0.24 -6.48 -17.26
N SER A 20 0.80 -7.45 -16.53
CA SER A 20 0.63 -7.55 -15.09
C SER A 20 1.02 -6.21 -14.44
N PRO A 21 0.18 -5.64 -13.56
CA PRO A 21 0.47 -4.35 -12.94
C PRO A 21 1.80 -4.43 -12.15
N PRO A 22 2.62 -3.36 -12.17
CA PRO A 22 3.84 -3.35 -11.39
C PRO A 22 3.53 -3.54 -9.92
N VAL A 23 4.20 -4.49 -9.26
CA VAL A 23 4.07 -4.72 -7.82
C VAL A 23 4.67 -3.52 -7.09
N VAL A 24 3.81 -2.59 -6.68
CA VAL A 24 4.18 -1.41 -5.91
C VAL A 24 4.62 -1.85 -4.53
N LYS A 25 5.90 -1.66 -4.21
CA LYS A 25 6.44 -1.95 -2.87
C LYS A 25 6.43 -0.68 -2.04
N VAL A 26 5.97 -0.77 -0.79
CA VAL A 26 6.02 0.31 0.18
C VAL A 26 7.07 0.03 1.24
N GLN A 27 7.75 1.08 1.68
CA GLN A 27 8.75 1.01 2.75
C GLN A 27 8.23 1.69 4.00
N TRP A 28 8.53 1.11 5.15
CA TRP A 28 8.06 1.58 6.44
C TRP A 28 9.24 1.79 7.39
N TYR A 29 9.22 2.93 8.08
CA TYR A 29 10.26 3.31 9.04
C TYR A 29 9.64 3.91 10.30
N SER A 30 10.35 3.78 11.42
CA SER A 30 10.11 4.63 12.58
C SER A 30 10.55 6.06 12.26
N TYR A 31 9.71 7.03 12.55
CA TYR A 31 10.01 8.45 12.38
C TYR A 31 10.33 9.06 13.73
N ARG A 32 11.57 9.52 13.91
CA ARG A 32 12.01 10.28 15.07
C ARG A 32 12.31 11.71 14.63
N SER A 33 11.30 12.58 14.69
CA SER A 33 11.52 14.00 14.41
C SER A 33 12.18 14.68 15.61
N VAL A 34 13.02 15.68 15.32
CA VAL A 34 13.61 16.58 16.32
C VAL A 34 12.55 17.50 16.94
N GLY A 35 11.42 17.72 16.27
CA GLY A 35 10.28 18.52 16.75
C GLY A 35 8.93 17.84 16.54
N ARG A 36 7.83 18.44 17.01
CA ARG A 36 6.49 17.91 16.78
C ARG A 36 6.08 18.07 15.32
N VAL A 37 6.05 16.95 14.60
CA VAL A 37 5.46 16.87 13.25
C VAL A 37 4.07 16.27 13.37
N GLN A 38 3.09 16.86 12.70
CA GLN A 38 1.70 16.42 12.79
C GLN A 38 1.45 15.17 11.93
N CYS A 39 0.61 14.26 12.42
CA CYS A 39 0.12 13.14 11.63
C CYS A 39 -0.76 13.65 10.49
N MET A 40 -0.37 13.36 9.25
CA MET A 40 -1.10 13.80 8.05
C MET A 40 -2.53 13.24 7.99
N HIS A 41 -2.75 12.03 8.50
CA HIS A 41 -4.09 11.44 8.56
C HIS A 41 -4.99 12.17 9.58
N CYS A 42 -4.47 12.49 10.77
CA CYS A 42 -5.21 13.31 11.73
C CYS A 42 -5.61 14.66 11.11
N VAL A 43 -4.68 15.32 10.42
CA VAL A 43 -4.92 16.60 9.74
C VAL A 43 -5.97 16.47 8.64
N ALA A 44 -5.92 15.42 7.82
CA ALA A 44 -6.92 15.18 6.78
C ALA A 44 -8.33 14.99 7.37
N VAL A 45 -8.45 14.21 8.45
CA VAL A 45 -9.72 14.02 9.17
C VAL A 45 -10.25 15.33 9.75
N VAL A 46 -9.37 16.17 10.30
CA VAL A 46 -9.71 17.52 10.80
C VAL A 46 -10.32 18.37 9.69
N HIS A 47 -9.63 18.46 8.54
CA HIS A 47 -10.10 19.25 7.40
C HIS A 47 -11.44 18.73 6.86
N ALA A 48 -11.62 17.40 6.79
CA ALA A 48 -12.87 16.80 6.34
C ALA A 48 -14.06 17.11 7.27
N ARG A 49 -13.81 17.25 8.58
CA ARG A 49 -14.85 17.53 9.59
C ARG A 49 -15.25 19.01 9.71
N ARG A 50 -14.72 19.91 8.87
CA ARG A 50 -15.06 21.35 8.83
C ARG A 50 -15.14 22.02 10.22
N GLY A 51 -14.10 21.86 11.05
CA GLY A 51 -13.88 22.72 12.22
C GLY A 51 -14.80 22.51 13.44
N GLY A 52 -15.60 21.45 13.51
CA GLY A 52 -16.45 21.17 14.65
C GLY A 52 -15.71 20.53 15.85
N GLY A 53 -15.00 21.34 16.65
CA GLY A 53 -14.52 20.96 18.00
C GLY A 53 -12.99 20.83 18.15
N PRO A 54 -12.49 20.69 19.39
CA PRO A 54 -11.07 20.48 19.65
C PRO A 54 -10.66 19.11 19.14
N ILE A 55 -9.87 19.08 18.07
CA ILE A 55 -9.34 17.83 17.52
C ILE A 55 -7.86 17.74 17.88
N ASP A 56 -7.50 16.66 18.58
CA ASP A 56 -6.13 16.40 18.99
C ASP A 56 -5.32 15.84 17.81
N ILE A 57 -4.50 16.69 17.21
CA ILE A 57 -3.59 16.30 16.13
C ILE A 57 -2.35 15.64 16.76
N ARG A 58 -2.30 14.31 16.67
CA ARG A 58 -1.19 13.52 17.22
C ARG A 58 0.11 13.73 16.45
N THR A 59 1.23 13.56 17.16
CA THR A 59 2.57 13.63 16.57
C THR A 59 2.87 12.40 15.73
N ALA A 60 3.45 12.62 14.55
CA ALA A 60 3.91 11.55 13.67
C ALA A 60 5.10 10.80 14.28
N ARG A 61 5.03 9.47 14.25
CA ARG A 61 6.07 8.54 14.72
C ARG A 61 6.38 7.42 13.71
N ARG A 62 5.63 7.37 12.60
CA ARG A 62 5.74 6.36 11.55
C ARG A 62 5.84 7.06 10.21
N ARG A 63 6.71 6.55 9.34
CA ARG A 63 6.92 7.05 7.98
C ARG A 63 6.65 5.92 7.01
N ARG A 64 5.75 6.16 6.05
CA ARG A 64 5.49 5.30 4.90
C ARG A 64 6.02 5.99 3.66
N ILE A 65 6.80 5.27 2.86
CA ILE A 65 7.32 5.73 1.57
C ILE A 65 6.74 4.81 0.52
N GLY A 66 5.91 5.36 -0.36
CA GLY A 66 5.31 4.65 -1.49
C GLY A 66 5.48 5.44 -2.79
N PRO A 67 4.89 4.98 -3.91
CA PRO A 67 4.95 5.69 -5.18
C PRO A 67 4.19 7.03 -5.13
N ASP A 68 3.15 7.11 -4.28
CA ASP A 68 2.35 8.31 -4.07
C ASP A 68 3.07 9.36 -3.22
N GLY A 69 4.30 9.07 -2.79
CA GLY A 69 5.14 9.93 -1.95
C GLY A 69 5.26 9.45 -0.51
N GLU A 70 5.60 10.39 0.36
CA GLU A 70 5.83 10.18 1.79
C GLU A 70 4.57 10.49 2.60
N LEU A 71 4.25 9.62 3.55
CA LEU A 71 3.17 9.82 4.51
C LEU A 71 3.68 9.68 5.95
N LEU A 72 3.49 10.74 6.73
CA LEU A 72 3.85 10.79 8.15
C LEU A 72 2.62 10.55 9.02
N LEU A 73 2.70 9.51 9.86
CA LEU A 73 1.58 8.99 10.63
C LEU A 73 1.92 8.90 12.12
N CYS A 74 0.93 9.09 12.98
CA CYS A 74 1.04 8.71 14.40
C CYS A 74 1.15 7.19 14.51
N THR A 75 1.42 6.68 15.71
CA THR A 75 1.57 5.23 15.94
C THR A 75 0.34 4.46 15.48
N ASP A 76 -0.85 4.85 15.95
CA ASP A 76 -2.12 4.16 15.67
C ASP A 76 -2.45 4.16 14.18
N HIS A 77 -2.55 5.33 13.54
CA HIS A 77 -2.82 5.39 12.09
C HIS A 77 -1.71 4.72 11.26
N GLY A 78 -0.47 4.72 11.77
CA GLY A 78 0.64 4.02 11.15
C GLY A 78 0.49 2.50 11.23
N GLU A 79 0.02 1.96 12.35
CA GLU A 79 -0.26 0.53 12.52
C GLU A 79 -1.44 0.08 11.68
N ASP A 80 -2.53 0.83 11.66
CA ASP A 80 -3.71 0.54 10.82
C ASP A 80 -3.33 0.50 9.33
N LYS A 81 -2.59 1.53 8.88
CA LYS A 81 -2.17 1.63 7.48
C LYS A 81 -1.11 0.59 7.13
N TYR A 82 -0.21 0.26 8.06
CA TYR A 82 0.74 -0.83 7.89
C TYR A 82 0.03 -2.18 7.75
N ALA A 83 -0.94 -2.48 8.61
CA ALA A 83 -1.75 -3.70 8.51
C ALA A 83 -2.49 -3.78 7.17
N ALA A 84 -3.06 -2.65 6.70
CA ALA A 84 -3.68 -2.56 5.38
C ALA A 84 -2.69 -2.80 4.24
N ASP A 85 -1.48 -2.23 4.31
CA ASP A 85 -0.44 -2.45 3.31
C ASP A 85 0.09 -3.89 3.32
N VAL A 86 0.16 -4.54 4.49
CA VAL A 86 0.52 -5.96 4.63
C VAL A 86 -0.57 -6.84 4.02
N ALA A 87 -1.84 -6.59 4.32
CA ALA A 87 -2.98 -7.31 3.74
C ALA A 87 -3.05 -7.13 2.21
N ALA A 88 -2.63 -5.97 1.70
CA ALA A 88 -2.51 -5.69 0.28
C ALA A 88 -1.24 -6.25 -0.37
N GLY A 89 -0.35 -6.91 0.38
CA GLY A 89 0.91 -7.47 -0.13
C GLY A 89 1.95 -6.43 -0.58
N LEU A 90 1.79 -5.17 -0.15
CA LEU A 90 2.68 -4.06 -0.55
C LEU A 90 3.97 -4.02 0.29
N VAL A 91 3.92 -4.57 1.51
CA VAL A 91 5.08 -4.60 2.41
C VAL A 91 5.96 -5.80 2.07
N PRO A 92 7.23 -5.61 1.71
CA PRO A 92 8.12 -6.71 1.45
C PRO A 92 8.35 -7.53 2.73
N PRO A 93 8.48 -8.87 2.63
CA PRO A 93 8.83 -9.69 3.78
C PRO A 93 10.19 -9.22 4.35
N PRO A 94 10.41 -9.33 5.67
CA PRO A 94 11.66 -8.91 6.28
C PRO A 94 12.83 -9.65 5.63
N LYS A 95 13.68 -8.90 4.90
CA LYS A 95 14.91 -9.42 4.33
C LYS A 95 15.84 -9.83 5.47
N GLY A 96 15.95 -11.12 5.77
CA GLY A 96 16.95 -11.59 6.73
C GLY A 96 16.59 -12.75 7.64
N GLN A 97 15.42 -13.39 7.52
CA GLN A 97 15.25 -14.73 8.13
C GLN A 97 15.84 -15.80 7.21
N HIS A 98 17.13 -15.68 6.88
CA HIS A 98 17.91 -16.88 6.63
C HIS A 98 18.05 -17.55 7.99
N SER A 99 17.19 -18.53 8.25
CA SER A 99 17.29 -19.45 9.38
C SER A 99 18.70 -20.05 9.37
N ARG A 100 19.63 -19.41 10.09
CA ARG A 100 20.95 -19.96 10.34
C ARG A 100 20.71 -21.29 11.08
N PRO A 101 21.08 -22.46 10.54
CA PRO A 101 20.88 -23.70 11.26
C PRO A 101 21.66 -23.61 12.57
N ARG A 102 20.93 -23.67 13.67
CA ARG A 102 21.48 -23.67 15.02
C ARG A 102 22.28 -24.98 15.14
N ARG A 103 23.61 -24.91 15.02
CA ARG A 103 24.48 -26.07 15.32
C ARG A 103 24.22 -26.46 16.78
N ALA A 104 23.67 -27.64 16.99
CA ALA A 104 23.64 -28.30 18.29
C ALA A 104 25.09 -28.61 18.70
N ALA A 105 25.43 -28.30 19.95
CA ALA A 105 26.67 -28.68 20.60
C ALA A 105 26.46 -29.99 21.36
#